data_AF-A0A7X5UYP5-F1
#
_entry.id   AF-A0A7X5UYP5-F1
#
_cell.length_a   1.000
_cell.length_b   1.000
_cell.length_c   1.000
_cell.angle_alpha   90.00
_cell.angle_beta   90.00
_cell.angle_gamma   90.00
#
_symmetry.space_group_name_H-M   'P 1'
#
loop_
_entity.id
_entity.type
_entity.pdbx_description
1 polymer ?
#
loop_
_entity_poly.entity_id
_entity_poly.type
_entity_poly.pdbx_seq_one_letter_code
_entity_poly.pdbx_strand_id
1 'polypeptide(L)'
;MLPSSEQRLAAGALVADVGIVVYKTMLAMPPEAHPAMLGLGAQFDTVLRVAWLPPVATLGLALLGLGAAIMLGMTAWPRWFALIANPVSLVGIGTGLAFVAPEPVATWLGGAAFNLGFLALYVVSTALLWNGAVQPISAARPNCDG
;
A
#
# COMPACT_ATOMS: atom_id res chain seq x y z
N MET A 1 18.51 -7.37 -20.10
CA MET A 1 17.31 -8.09 -19.63
C MET A 1 17.76 -9.52 -19.35
N LEU A 2 17.68 -9.98 -18.10
CA LEU A 2 18.01 -11.36 -17.77
C LEU A 2 16.87 -12.27 -18.29
N PRO A 3 17.16 -13.41 -18.93
CA PRO A 3 16.14 -14.38 -19.35
C PRO A 3 15.24 -14.81 -18.18
N SER A 4 13.96 -15.08 -18.48
CA SER A 4 12.90 -15.39 -17.51
C SER A 4 13.22 -16.59 -16.60
N SER A 5 14.09 -17.50 -17.04
CA SER A 5 14.62 -18.61 -16.25
C SER A 5 15.55 -18.14 -15.13
N GLU A 6 16.43 -17.17 -15.39
CA GLU A 6 17.37 -16.63 -14.39
C GLU A 6 16.66 -15.76 -13.35
N GLN A 7 15.59 -15.05 -13.75
CA GLN A 7 14.76 -14.26 -12.84
C GLN A 7 13.95 -15.13 -11.87
N ARG A 8 13.37 -16.24 -12.35
CA ARG A 8 12.73 -17.24 -11.48
C ARG A 8 13.74 -17.92 -10.57
N LEU A 9 14.95 -18.15 -11.07
CA LEU A 9 16.06 -18.67 -10.28
C LEU A 9 16.46 -17.69 -9.17
N ALA A 10 16.49 -16.39 -9.44
CA ALA A 10 16.82 -15.35 -8.47
C ALA A 10 15.71 -15.13 -7.41
N ALA A 11 14.44 -15.12 -7.81
CA ALA A 11 13.32 -15.03 -6.88
C ALA A 11 13.21 -16.30 -6.01
N GLY A 12 13.36 -17.47 -6.63
CA GLY A 12 13.47 -18.75 -5.94
C GLY A 12 14.67 -18.80 -5.00
N ALA A 13 15.82 -18.23 -5.39
CA ALA A 13 17.01 -18.14 -4.57
C ALA A 13 16.81 -17.23 -3.36
N LEU A 14 16.04 -16.14 -3.46
CA LEU A 14 15.79 -15.22 -2.36
C LEU A 14 14.83 -15.81 -1.31
N VAL A 15 13.77 -16.49 -1.75
CA VAL A 15 12.88 -17.26 -0.86
C VAL A 15 13.64 -18.44 -0.24
N ALA A 16 14.47 -19.12 -1.03
CA ALA A 16 15.34 -20.17 -0.53
C ALA A 16 16.35 -19.63 0.48
N ASP A 17 16.92 -18.44 0.29
CA ASP A 17 17.88 -17.86 1.23
C ASP A 17 17.26 -17.58 2.60
N VAL A 18 16.04 -17.02 2.64
CA VAL A 18 15.30 -16.83 3.90
C VAL A 18 15.01 -18.18 4.56
N GLY A 19 14.53 -19.16 3.78
CA GLY A 19 14.30 -20.52 4.26
C GLY A 19 15.58 -21.21 4.75
N ILE A 20 16.71 -21.00 4.07
CA ILE A 20 18.04 -21.54 4.39
C ILE A 20 18.58 -20.89 5.66
N VAL A 21 18.40 -19.59 5.86
CA VAL A 21 18.81 -18.90 7.08
C VAL A 21 18.02 -19.45 8.28
N VAL A 22 16.70 -19.57 8.16
CA VAL A 22 15.86 -20.17 9.21
C VAL A 22 16.27 -21.62 9.47
N TYR A 23 16.44 -22.41 8.41
CA TYR A 23 16.85 -23.81 8.50
C TYR A 23 18.24 -23.99 9.13
N LYS A 24 19.23 -23.22 8.69
CA LYS A 24 20.59 -23.23 9.29
C LYS A 24 20.56 -22.79 10.74
N THR A 25 19.73 -21.82 11.08
CA THR A 25 19.55 -21.38 12.47
C THR A 25 18.96 -22.50 13.32
N MET A 26 17.99 -23.27 12.80
CA MET A 26 17.48 -24.45 13.52
C MET A 26 18.53 -25.56 13.63
N LEU A 27 19.30 -25.83 12.57
CA LEU A 27 20.36 -26.85 12.59
C LEU A 27 21.52 -26.52 13.54
N ALA A 28 21.84 -25.23 13.69
CA ALA A 28 22.90 -24.77 14.59
C ALA A 28 22.45 -24.72 16.06
N MET A 29 21.15 -24.86 16.33
CA MET A 29 20.58 -24.78 17.66
C MET A 29 20.39 -26.18 18.26
N PRO A 30 20.64 -26.37 19.57
CA PRO A 30 20.33 -27.63 20.25
C PRO A 30 18.86 -28.03 20.03
N PRO A 31 18.56 -29.32 19.79
CA PRO A 31 17.20 -29.80 19.54
C PRO A 31 16.22 -29.42 20.65
N GLU A 32 16.71 -29.30 21.89
CA GLU A 32 15.89 -28.91 23.05
C GLU A 32 15.38 -27.45 22.95
N ALA A 33 16.05 -26.59 22.17
CA ALA A 33 15.71 -25.18 22.00
C ALA A 33 14.79 -24.91 20.77
N HIS A 34 14.59 -25.89 19.89
CA HIS A 34 13.66 -25.80 18.76
C HIS A 34 12.23 -25.39 19.16
N PRO A 35 11.60 -25.97 20.22
CA PRO A 35 10.28 -25.53 20.64
C PRO A 35 10.24 -24.07 21.13
N ALA A 36 11.31 -23.58 21.77
CA ALA A 36 11.41 -22.19 22.20
C ALA A 36 11.51 -21.24 21.01
N MET A 37 12.30 -21.60 19.99
CA MET A 37 12.43 -20.85 18.73
C MET A 37 11.09 -20.75 17.98
N LEU A 38 10.33 -21.85 17.88
CA LEU A 38 9.00 -21.85 17.28
C LEU A 38 8.00 -21.02 18.09
N GLY A 39 8.08 -21.08 19.42
CA GLY A 39 7.30 -20.22 20.31
C GLY A 39 7.58 -18.73 20.10
N LEU A 40 8.85 -18.35 19.92
CA LEU A 40 9.24 -16.97 19.60
C LEU A 40 8.69 -16.54 18.23
N GLY A 41 8.74 -17.42 17.22
CA GLY A 41 8.14 -17.17 15.91
C GLY A 41 6.63 -16.92 15.99
N ALA A 42 5.91 -17.69 16.79
CA ALA A 42 4.46 -17.51 17.00
C ALA A 42 4.14 -16.19 17.74
N GLN A 43 4.95 -15.81 18.73
CA GLN A 43 4.82 -14.52 19.41
C GLN A 43 5.11 -13.36 18.46
N PHE A 44 6.13 -13.48 17.63
CA PHE A 44 6.45 -12.47 16.61
C PHE A 44 5.34 -12.32 15.57
N ASP A 45 4.78 -13.41 15.08
CA ASP A 45 3.59 -13.38 14.19
C ASP A 45 2.40 -12.69 14.87
N THR A 46 2.19 -12.95 16.17
CA THR A 46 1.14 -12.28 16.95
C THR A 46 1.38 -10.75 17.02
N VAL A 47 2.61 -10.33 17.33
CA VAL A 47 2.99 -8.91 17.36
C VAL A 47 2.81 -8.29 15.98
N LEU A 48 3.24 -8.95 14.90
CA LEU A 48 3.05 -8.47 13.53
C LEU A 48 1.56 -8.29 13.20
N ARG A 49 0.71 -9.25 13.54
CA ARG A 49 -0.74 -9.14 13.31
C ARG A 49 -1.34 -7.99 14.10
N VAL A 50 -0.97 -7.80 15.35
CA VAL A 50 -1.46 -6.71 16.20
C VAL A 50 -0.91 -5.35 15.75
N ALA A 51 0.33 -5.28 15.26
CA ALA A 51 0.91 -4.06 14.75
C ALA A 51 0.35 -3.67 13.37
N TRP A 52 -0.07 -4.66 12.57
CA TRP A 52 -0.45 -4.43 11.17
C TRP A 52 -1.96 -4.34 10.96
N LEU A 53 -2.76 -5.23 11.57
CA LEU A 53 -4.20 -5.29 11.32
C LEU A 53 -4.95 -4.03 11.77
N PRO A 54 -4.74 -3.49 12.98
CA PRO A 54 -5.47 -2.31 13.42
C PRO A 54 -5.19 -1.07 12.55
N PRO A 55 -3.93 -0.71 12.21
CA PRO A 55 -3.67 0.39 11.29
C PRO A 55 -4.29 0.19 9.90
N VAL A 56 -4.21 -1.02 9.34
CA VAL A 56 -4.83 -1.31 8.03
C VAL A 56 -6.35 -1.18 8.10
N ALA A 57 -6.97 -1.66 9.17
CA ALA A 57 -8.42 -1.57 9.37
C ALA A 57 -8.88 -0.12 9.57
N THR A 58 -8.22 0.65 10.44
CA THR A 58 -8.57 2.06 10.67
C THR A 58 -8.36 2.91 9.42
N LEU A 59 -7.28 2.66 8.68
CA LEU A 59 -7.03 3.32 7.40
C LEU A 59 -8.08 2.97 6.34
N GLY A 60 -8.47 1.70 6.26
CA GLY A 60 -9.55 1.25 5.37
C GLY A 60 -10.87 1.95 5.67
N LEU A 61 -11.25 2.06 6.96
CA LEU A 61 -12.44 2.79 7.39
C LEU A 61 -12.34 4.28 7.09
N ALA A 62 -11.19 4.90 7.33
CA ALA A 62 -10.95 6.31 7.02
C ALA A 62 -11.11 6.60 5.52
N LEU A 63 -10.58 5.72 4.65
CA LEU A 63 -10.71 5.84 3.21
C LEU A 63 -12.15 5.64 2.72
N LEU A 64 -12.92 4.74 3.34
CA LEU A 64 -14.36 4.61 3.04
C LEU A 64 -15.12 5.88 3.43
N GLY A 65 -14.85 6.43 4.62
CA GLY A 65 -15.41 7.71 5.05
C GLY A 65 -15.05 8.85 4.11
N LEU A 66 -13.78 8.90 3.66
CA LEU A 66 -13.30 9.87 2.68
C LEU A 66 -14.03 9.73 1.33
N GLY A 67 -14.15 8.52 0.80
CA GLY A 67 -14.88 8.24 -0.42
C GLY A 67 -16.35 8.67 -0.34
N ALA A 68 -17.00 8.42 0.80
CA ALA A 68 -18.36 8.89 1.05
C ALA A 68 -18.45 10.42 1.07
N ALA A 69 -17.53 11.11 1.76
CA ALA A 69 -17.48 12.57 1.78
C ALA A 69 -17.26 13.18 0.39
N ILE A 70 -16.41 12.57 -0.44
CA ILE A 70 -16.18 12.98 -1.84
C ILE A 70 -17.46 12.83 -2.67
N MET A 71 -18.15 11.68 -2.56
CA MET A 71 -19.40 11.43 -3.28
C MET A 71 -20.51 12.42 -2.90
N LEU A 72 -20.62 12.73 -1.61
CA LEU A 72 -21.55 13.72 -1.08
C LEU A 72 -21.20 15.17 -1.50
N GLY A 73 -20.04 15.39 -2.11
CA GLY A 73 -19.59 16.73 -2.51
C GLY A 73 -19.14 17.60 -1.34
N MET A 74 -18.76 16.98 -0.21
CA MET A 74 -18.29 17.66 0.99
C MET A 74 -16.79 18.00 0.93
N THR A 75 -16.15 17.78 -0.21
CA THR A 75 -14.70 17.98 -0.40
C THR A 75 -14.45 18.78 -1.67
N ALA A 76 -13.23 19.31 -1.82
CA ALA A 76 -12.81 20.01 -3.04
C ALA A 76 -12.55 19.06 -4.22
N TRP A 77 -12.56 17.74 -4.02
CA TRP A 77 -12.32 16.78 -5.08
C TRP A 77 -13.55 16.57 -5.97
N PRO A 78 -13.35 16.28 -7.27
CA PRO A 78 -14.45 15.87 -8.14
C PRO A 78 -15.00 14.51 -7.68
N ARG A 79 -16.32 14.31 -7.81
CA ARG A 79 -17.02 13.10 -7.32
C ARG A 79 -16.43 11.78 -7.82
N TRP A 80 -15.95 11.74 -9.07
CA TRP A 80 -15.33 10.55 -9.65
C TRP A 80 -14.06 10.11 -8.90
N PHE A 81 -13.38 11.03 -8.19
CA PHE A 81 -12.17 10.73 -7.44
C PHE A 81 -12.42 9.75 -6.28
N ALA A 82 -13.66 9.62 -5.79
CA ALA A 82 -14.02 8.57 -4.83
C ALA A 82 -13.78 7.14 -5.36
N LEU A 83 -13.79 6.95 -6.69
CA LEU A 83 -13.44 5.68 -7.32
C LEU A 83 -11.94 5.36 -7.21
N ILE A 84 -11.09 6.35 -6.91
CA ILE A 84 -9.66 6.15 -6.65
C ILE A 84 -9.40 6.16 -5.14
N ALA A 85 -9.99 7.10 -4.42
CA ALA A 85 -9.86 7.28 -2.97
C ALA A 85 -10.73 6.31 -2.16
N ASN A 86 -10.61 5.02 -2.44
CA ASN A 86 -11.24 3.96 -1.66
C ASN A 86 -10.30 2.75 -1.53
N PRO A 87 -10.42 1.95 -0.46
CA PRO A 87 -9.46 0.88 -0.16
C PRO A 87 -9.42 -0.21 -1.24
N VAL A 88 -10.55 -0.51 -1.90
CA VAL A 88 -10.62 -1.53 -2.95
C VAL A 88 -9.79 -1.12 -4.16
N SER A 89 -9.92 0.13 -4.59
CA SER A 89 -9.14 0.66 -5.72
C SER A 89 -7.65 0.73 -5.43
N LEU A 90 -7.24 1.07 -4.20
CA LEU A 90 -5.81 1.07 -3.84
C LEU A 90 -5.20 -0.33 -3.89
N VAL A 91 -5.91 -1.32 -3.35
CA VAL A 91 -5.49 -2.73 -3.42
C VAL A 91 -5.50 -3.21 -4.87
N GLY A 92 -6.52 -2.85 -5.65
CA GLY A 92 -6.63 -3.19 -7.06
C GLY A 92 -5.51 -2.60 -7.92
N ILE A 93 -5.14 -1.33 -7.69
CA ILE A 93 -4.01 -0.67 -8.37
C ILE A 93 -2.70 -1.38 -8.04
N GLY A 94 -2.43 -1.59 -6.76
CA GLY A 94 -1.21 -2.27 -6.31
C GLY A 94 -1.09 -3.71 -6.81
N THR A 95 -2.18 -4.47 -6.70
CA THR A 95 -2.24 -5.89 -7.09
C THR A 95 -2.23 -6.04 -8.61
N GLY A 96 -2.94 -5.18 -9.34
CA GLY A 96 -2.94 -5.18 -10.80
C GLY A 96 -1.56 -4.92 -11.37
N LEU A 97 -0.81 -3.98 -10.78
CA LEU A 97 0.59 -3.73 -11.15
C LEU A 97 1.49 -4.96 -10.91
N ALA A 98 1.31 -5.65 -9.78
CA ALA A 98 2.06 -6.87 -9.49
C ALA A 98 1.71 -8.03 -10.44
N PHE A 99 0.45 -8.12 -10.90
CA PHE A 99 -0.02 -9.21 -11.75
C PHE A 99 0.47 -9.11 -13.21
N VAL A 100 0.68 -7.89 -13.70
CA VAL A 100 1.13 -7.63 -15.08
C VAL A 100 2.66 -7.61 -15.17
N ALA A 101 3.35 -7.42 -14.05
CA ALA A 101 4.80 -7.35 -14.03
C ALA A 101 5.45 -8.74 -14.19
N PRO A 102 6.61 -8.83 -14.88
CA PRO A 102 7.41 -10.04 -14.90
C PRO A 102 8.13 -10.26 -13.56
N GLU A 103 8.42 -11.50 -13.20
CA GLU A 103 9.34 -11.80 -12.09
C GLU A 103 10.75 -11.26 -12.37
N PRO A 104 11.53 -10.79 -11.37
CA PRO A 104 11.23 -10.70 -9.93
C PRO A 104 10.44 -9.43 -9.56
N VAL A 105 10.11 -8.59 -10.55
CA VAL A 105 9.45 -7.31 -10.35
C VAL A 105 8.06 -7.51 -9.75
N ALA A 106 7.33 -8.55 -10.15
CA ALA A 106 6.08 -8.95 -9.52
C ALA A 106 6.24 -9.25 -8.01
N THR A 107 7.28 -9.99 -7.60
CA THR A 107 7.57 -10.25 -6.18
C THR A 107 7.86 -8.96 -5.41
N TRP A 108 8.66 -8.05 -5.98
CA TRP A 108 8.98 -6.75 -5.35
C TRP A 108 7.74 -5.84 -5.28
N LEU A 109 6.95 -5.80 -6.35
CA LEU A 109 5.72 -5.04 -6.44
C LEU A 109 4.63 -5.63 -5.55
N GLY A 110 4.62 -6.93 -5.29
CA GLY A 110 3.70 -7.57 -4.35
C GLY A 110 3.89 -7.01 -2.93
N GLY A 111 5.14 -6.89 -2.48
CA GLY A 111 5.47 -6.23 -1.20
C GLY A 111 5.22 -4.71 -1.20
N ALA A 112 5.37 -4.07 -2.36
CA ALA A 112 5.17 -2.63 -2.51
C ALA A 112 3.73 -2.22 -2.91
N ALA A 113 2.84 -3.17 -3.20
CA ALA A 113 1.52 -2.94 -3.81
C ALA A 113 0.71 -1.89 -3.06
N PHE A 114 0.72 -1.98 -1.73
CA PHE A 114 0.04 -1.03 -0.86
C PHE A 114 0.62 0.39 -0.99
N ASN A 115 1.95 0.52 -0.99
CA ASN A 115 2.63 1.81 -1.16
C ASN A 115 2.38 2.42 -2.55
N LEU A 116 2.26 1.59 -3.59
CA LEU A 116 1.95 2.05 -4.95
C LEU A 116 0.52 2.57 -5.06
N GLY A 117 -0.44 1.93 -4.39
CA GLY A 117 -1.79 2.46 -4.25
C GLY A 117 -1.76 3.87 -3.62
N PHE A 118 -1.06 4.05 -2.50
CA PHE A 118 -0.91 5.35 -1.85
C PHE A 118 -0.18 6.38 -2.70
N LEU A 119 0.86 5.98 -3.43
CA LEU A 119 1.54 6.86 -4.37
C LEU A 119 0.57 7.38 -5.43
N ALA A 120 -0.24 6.51 -6.03
CA ALA A 120 -1.25 6.91 -7.00
C ALA A 120 -2.28 7.86 -6.37
N LEU A 121 -2.76 7.55 -5.16
CA LEU A 121 -3.69 8.41 -4.41
C LEU A 121 -3.11 9.82 -4.23
N TYR A 122 -1.86 9.93 -3.77
CA TYR A 122 -1.21 11.21 -3.52
C TYR A 122 -0.94 11.98 -4.81
N VAL A 123 -0.42 11.33 -5.85
CA VAL A 123 -0.14 11.98 -7.14
C VAL A 123 -1.43 12.56 -7.73
N VAL A 124 -2.52 11.78 -7.77
CA VAL A 124 -3.80 12.25 -8.30
C VAL A 124 -4.38 13.36 -7.42
N SER A 125 -4.31 13.21 -6.09
CA SER A 125 -4.76 14.25 -5.14
C SER A 125 -4.03 15.57 -5.37
N THR A 126 -2.71 15.52 -5.49
CA THR A 126 -1.87 16.70 -5.75
C THR A 126 -2.24 17.31 -7.09
N ALA A 127 -2.34 16.54 -8.17
CA ALA A 127 -2.71 17.08 -9.48
C ALA A 127 -4.09 17.78 -9.49
N LEU A 128 -5.07 17.22 -8.77
CA LEU A 128 -6.42 17.79 -8.69
C LEU A 128 -6.48 19.04 -7.82
N LEU A 129 -5.83 19.03 -6.66
CA LEU A 129 -5.93 20.14 -5.70
C LEU A 129 -4.96 21.27 -5.98
N TRP A 130 -3.81 20.98 -6.60
CA TRP A 130 -2.84 22.00 -6.99
C TRP A 130 -3.39 22.95 -8.06
N ASN A 131 -4.25 22.45 -8.95
CA ASN A 131 -4.93 23.26 -9.97
C ASN A 131 -6.21 23.96 -9.44
N GLY A 132 -6.71 23.59 -8.26
CA GLY A 132 -7.94 24.14 -7.67
C GLY A 132 -7.79 25.49 -6.98
N ALA A 133 -6.56 26.02 -6.85
CA ALA A 133 -6.25 27.24 -6.09
C ALA A 133 -6.28 28.55 -6.91
N VAL A 134 -6.78 28.55 -8.16
CA VAL A 134 -7.02 29.78 -8.91
C VAL A 134 -8.52 30.08 -8.95
N GLN A 135 -9.11 30.37 -7.80
CA GLN A 135 -10.32 31.19 -7.74
C GLN A 135 -9.85 32.65 -7.63
N PRO A 136 -10.07 33.51 -8.64
CA PRO A 136 -9.74 34.91 -8.50
C PRO A 136 -10.60 35.48 -7.36
N ILE A 137 -9.94 36.12 -6.38
CA ILE A 137 -10.56 36.99 -5.38
C ILE A 137 -11.10 38.21 -6.15
N SER A 138 -12.21 38.05 -6.87
CA SER A 138 -12.87 39.11 -7.64
C SER A 138 -14.36 38.82 -7.73
N ALA A 139 -15.03 38.79 -6.58
CA ALA A 139 -16.48 38.90 -6.50
C ALA A 139 -16.95 39.56 -5.18
N ALA A 140 -16.12 40.41 -4.59
CA ALA A 140 -16.50 41.23 -3.43
C ALA A 140 -15.98 42.66 -3.62
N ARG A 141 -16.44 43.35 -4.67
CA ARG A 141 -16.57 44.81 -4.58
C ARG A 141 -18.03 45.08 -4.20
N PRO A 142 -18.32 45.58 -2.98
CA PRO A 142 -19.62 46.18 -2.74
C PRO A 142 -19.77 47.36 -3.71
N ASN A 143 -20.91 47.40 -4.41
CA ASN A 143 -21.29 48.50 -5.28
C ASN A 143 -21.45 49.75 -4.40
N CYS A 144 -20.46 50.64 -4.43
CA CYS A 144 -20.54 51.98 -3.85
C CYS A 144 -20.87 52.98 -4.97
N ASP A 145 -22.06 52.83 -5.54
CA ASP A 145 -22.61 53.80 -6.50
C ASP A 145 -23.88 54.43 -5.90
N GLY A 146 -23.79 55.73 -5.61
CA GLY A 146 -24.91 56.69 -5.61
C GLY A 146 -25.68 56.88 -4.31
#